data_AF-A0A383EC29-F1
#
_entry.id   AF-A0A383EC29-F1
#
_cell.length_a   1.000
_cell.length_b   1.000
_cell.length_c   1.000
_cell.angle_alpha   90.00
_cell.angle_beta   90.00
_cell.angle_gamma   90.00
#
_symmetry.space_group_name_H-M   'P 1'
#
loop_
_entity.id
_entity.type
_entity.pdbx_description
1 polymer ?
#
loop_
_entity_poly.entity_id
_entity_poly.type
_entity_poly.pdbx_seq_one_letter_code
_entity_poly.pdbx_strand_id
1 'polypeptide(L)' 'VKVRYSYLPQQFSDCDDLWSELKDFVKTGDFTLGAPLKKFEDSFSKLMEVKYALGV' A
#
# COMPACT_ATOMS: atom_id res chain seq x y z
N VAL A 1 -1.82 7.93 32.97
CA VAL A 1 -1.48 7.89 31.53
C VAL A 1 -2.34 6.83 30.87
N LYS A 2 -3.05 7.13 29.77
CA LYS A 2 -3.86 6.15 29.04
C LYS A 2 -3.09 5.74 27.78
N VAL A 3 -2.58 4.51 27.74
CA VAL A 3 -1.89 3.98 26.55
C VAL A 3 -2.93 3.36 25.63
N ARG A 4 -3.00 3.85 24.39
CA ARG A 4 -3.89 3.29 23.37
C ARG A 4 -3.21 2.06 22.77
N TYR A 5 -3.96 0.97 22.65
CA TYR A 5 -3.48 -0.28 22.03
C TYR A 5 -3.19 -0.10 20.53
N SER A 6 -4.09 0.58 19.81
CA SER A 6 -3.91 0.86 18.39
C SER A 6 -3.06 2.10 18.18
N TYR A 7 -2.09 1.97 17.27
CA TYR A 7 -1.26 3.08 16.78
C TYR A 7 -1.75 3.62 15.42
N LEU A 8 -2.89 3.15 14.89
CA LEU A 8 -3.42 3.58 13.60
C LEU A 8 -3.58 5.11 13.49
N PRO A 9 -4.07 5.84 14.52
CA PRO A 9 -4.14 7.30 14.45
C PRO A 9 -2.76 7.96 14.25
N GLN A 10 -1.69 7.37 14.78
CA GLN A 10 -0.33 7.85 14.62
C GLN A 10 0.29 7.40 13.30
N GLN A 11 -0.07 6.22 12.80
CA GLN A 11 0.38 5.73 11.49
C GLN A 11 -0.13 6.61 10.36
N PHE A 12 -1.37 7.09 10.46
CA PHE A 12 -2.02 7.91 9.43
C PHE A 12 -2.12 9.39 9.82
N SER A 13 -1.33 9.87 10.79
CA SER A 13 -1.37 11.29 11.19
C SER A 13 -0.78 12.23 10.14
N ASP A 14 0.03 11.71 9.22
CA ASP A 14 0.66 12.44 8.12
C ASP A 14 0.59 11.55 6.86
N CYS A 15 -0.47 11.70 6.08
CA CYS A 15 -0.79 10.83 4.94
C CYS A 15 -1.41 11.58 3.74
N ASP A 16 -1.16 12.88 3.63
CA ASP A 16 -1.70 13.71 2.54
C ASP A 16 -1.22 13.24 1.15
N ASP A 17 -0.01 12.69 1.08
CA ASP A 17 0.57 12.07 -0.10
C ASP A 17 -0.22 10.83 -0.56
N LEU A 18 -0.61 9.95 0.36
CA LEU A 18 -1.43 8.77 0.05
C LEU A 18 -2.75 9.16 -0.63
N TRP A 19 -3.38 10.25 -0.18
CA TRP A 19 -4.63 10.74 -0.78
C TRP A 19 -4.42 11.39 -2.14
N SER A 20 -3.27 12.04 -2.34
CA SER A 20 -2.88 12.55 -3.65
C SER A 20 -2.68 11.41 -4.65
N GLU A 21 -1.90 10.40 -4.27
CA GLU A 21 -1.63 9.22 -5.10
C GLU A 21 -2.93 8.45 -5.43
N LEU A 22 -3.81 8.28 -4.43
CA LEU A 22 -5.08 7.60 -4.63
C LEU A 22 -5.98 8.33 -5.65
N LYS A 23 -6.06 9.66 -5.58
CA LYS A 23 -6.85 10.47 -6.54
C LYS A 23 -6.34 10.34 -7.96
N ASP A 24 -5.02 10.28 -8.14
CA ASP A 24 -4.43 10.09 -9.46
C ASP A 24 -4.61 8.66 -9.97
N PHE A 25 -4.46 7.67 -9.09
CA PHE A 25 -4.71 6.27 -9.41
C PHE A 25 -6.15 6.02 -9.86
N VAL A 26 -7.16 6.61 -9.21
CA VAL A 26 -8.58 6.42 -9.57
C VAL A 26 -8.85 6.78 -11.04
N LYS A 27 -8.14 7.77 -11.59
CA LYS A 27 -8.31 8.18 -13.01
C LYS A 27 -7.86 7.09 -14.00
N THR A 28 -7.02 6.17 -13.57
CA THR A 28 -6.49 5.09 -14.42
C THR A 28 -7.52 4.00 -14.70
N GLY A 29 -8.49 3.81 -13.79
CA GLY A 29 -9.45 2.71 -13.86
C GLY A 29 -8.86 1.31 -13.61
N ASP A 30 -7.58 1.22 -13.23
CA ASP A 30 -6.81 -0.03 -13.14
C ASP A 30 -7.03 -0.77 -11.80
N PHE A 31 -8.28 -1.04 -11.47
CA PHE A 31 -8.69 -1.47 -10.12
C PHE A 31 -8.43 -2.95 -9.80
N THR A 32 -8.29 -3.80 -10.81
CA THR A 32 -8.26 -5.26 -10.61
C THR A 32 -7.07 -5.87 -11.33
N LEU A 33 -6.18 -6.50 -10.56
CA LEU A 33 -4.97 -7.18 -11.07
C LEU A 33 -4.10 -6.28 -11.97
N GLY A 34 -4.04 -4.99 -11.61
CA GLY A 34 -3.38 -3.94 -12.38
C GLY A 34 -1.88 -3.79 -12.13
N ALA A 35 -1.29 -2.78 -12.76
CA ALA A 35 0.11 -2.43 -12.61
C ALA A 35 0.55 -2.17 -11.15
N PRO A 36 -0.26 -1.54 -10.27
CA PRO A 36 0.11 -1.37 -8.86
C PRO A 36 0.27 -2.70 -8.12
N LEU A 37 -0.56 -3.71 -8.42
CA LEU A 37 -0.44 -5.03 -7.82
C LEU A 37 0.88 -5.67 -8.21
N LYS A 38 1.22 -5.62 -9.50
CA LYS A 38 2.49 -6.16 -9.99
C LYS A 38 3.70 -5.50 -9.34
N LYS A 39 3.67 -4.17 -9.21
CA LYS A 39 4.72 -3.39 -8.52
C LYS A 39 4.86 -3.82 -7.05
N PHE A 40 3.74 -4.05 -6.37
CA PHE A 40 3.73 -4.55 -5.00
C PHE A 40 4.36 -5.95 -4.91
N GLU A 41 3.94 -6.89 -5.74
CA GLU A 41 4.46 -8.27 -5.76
C GLU A 41 5.97 -8.31 -6.01
N ASP A 42 6.46 -7.51 -6.97
CA ASP A 42 7.89 -7.44 -7.29
C ASP A 42 8.69 -6.83 -6.13
N SER A 43 8.14 -5.79 -5.47
CA SER A 43 8.78 -5.16 -4.30
C SER A 43 8.78 -6.10 -3.09
N PHE A 44 7.69 -6.81 -2.87
CA PHE A 44 7.50 -7.71 -1.74
C PHE A 44 8.34 -8.98 -1.88
N SER A 45 8.36 -9.60 -3.06
CA SER A 45 9.20 -10.77 -3.32
C SER A 45 10.69 -10.46 -3.12
N LYS A 46 11.12 -9.27 -3.55
CA LYS A 46 12.48 -8.76 -3.30
C LYS A 46 12.74 -8.54 -1.80
N LEU A 47 11.81 -7.92 -1.08
CA LEU A 47 11.94 -7.69 0.37
C LEU A 47 12.07 -9.00 1.16
N MET A 48 11.32 -10.01 0.75
CA MET A 48 11.26 -11.32 1.41
C MET A 48 12.32 -12.30 0.92
N GLU A 49 13.13 -11.92 -0.07
CA GLU A 49 14.14 -12.78 -0.71
C GLU A 49 13.56 -14.09 -1.28
N VAL A 50 12.33 -14.02 -1.81
CA VAL A 50 11.65 -15.16 -2.43
C VAL A 50 11.51 -14.97 -3.94
N LYS A 51 11.34 -16.08 -4.65
CA LYS A 51 11.26 -16.06 -6.12
C LYS A 51 9.98 -15.38 -6.63
N TYR A 52 8.86 -15.55 -5.94
CA TYR A 52 7.56 -15.02 -6.36
C TYR A 52 6.75 -14.58 -5.13
N ALA A 53 5.98 -13.50 -5.30
CA ALA A 53 4.90 -13.10 -4.40
C ALA A 53 3.63 -12.99 -5.23
N LEU A 54 2.50 -13.45 -4.68
CA LEU A 54 1.20 -13.42 -5.34
C LEU A 54 0.22 -12.74 -4.39
N GLY A 55 -0.26 -11.56 -4.79
CA GLY A 55 -1.32 -10.84 -4.09
C GLY A 55 -2.70 -11.21 -4.64
N VAL A 56 -3.70 -11.24 -3.77
CA VAL A 56 -5.12 -11.42 -4.11
C VAL A 56 -5.87 -10.10 -4.07
#